data_AF-A0AAV2AR60-F1
#
_entry.id   AF-A0AAV2AR60-F1
#
_cell.length_a   1.000
_cell.length_b   1.000
_cell.length_c   1.000
_cell.angle_alpha   90.00
_cell.angle_beta   90.00
_cell.angle_gamma   90.00
#
_symmetry.space_group_name_H-M   'P 1'
#
loop_
_entity.id
_entity.type
_entity.pdbx_description
1 polymer ?
#
loop_
_entity_poly.entity_id
_entity_poly.type
_entity_poly.pdbx_seq_one_letter_code
_entity_poly.pdbx_strand_id
1 'polypeptide(L)'
;MRTSPQFLTILSAFLCFLTINAIIVKQENSLYGPYQAGIGHLVNWDLTGSSQLAETAIRLTPDEPGKQGAIWNNYPMLSNDWEFHVQFHIHGKGVHLNGDGIAFWYVRDPLHSGPVFGSKDYWSGLGIFVDTFENAATPHNHLHPYLSAVVNNGSFPYHHDEHGTAGQVGGCHLQARNLEWPAKVAISYISDVLTVYVDNQGNDNWAQCFRAVGVRLPTGYVFGVSASTGEYSDNHDVVAVTTLDNIIPDKVWEDRGHLMPSADFLELPHAQLKPKATVETLTEAPSSFTMKFIYFGGIAAILYIVFSSYKKYRYPKKKAMLP
;
A
#
# COMPACT_ATOMS: atom_id res chain seq x y z
N MET A 1 18.14 40.89 -35.44
CA MET A 1 16.86 41.09 -34.72
C MET A 1 17.12 40.83 -33.25
N ARG A 2 16.96 41.85 -32.40
CA ARG A 2 17.27 41.81 -30.96
C ARG A 2 16.00 41.34 -30.26
N THR A 3 15.92 40.06 -29.89
CA THR A 3 14.78 39.54 -29.11
C THR A 3 14.83 40.17 -27.72
N SER A 4 13.77 40.88 -27.35
CA SER A 4 13.66 41.55 -26.05
C SER A 4 13.63 40.49 -24.94
N PRO A 5 14.39 40.64 -23.84
CA PRO A 5 14.36 39.70 -22.72
C PRO A 5 12.95 39.55 -22.10
N GLN A 6 12.09 40.57 -22.24
CA GLN A 6 10.69 40.51 -21.82
C GLN A 6 9.86 39.52 -22.64
N PHE A 7 10.16 39.35 -23.93
CA PHE A 7 9.47 38.39 -24.79
C PHE A 7 9.86 36.95 -24.44
N LEU A 8 11.12 36.70 -24.07
CA LEU A 8 11.58 35.39 -23.63
C LEU A 8 10.95 34.99 -22.28
N THR A 9 10.80 35.93 -21.35
CA THR A 9 10.17 35.68 -20.05
C THR A 9 8.66 35.47 -20.14
N ILE A 10 7.98 36.19 -21.03
CA ILE A 10 6.54 36.00 -21.25
C ILE A 10 6.28 34.65 -21.93
N LEU A 11 7.11 34.27 -22.92
CA LEU A 11 7.01 32.97 -23.59
C LEU A 11 7.33 31.81 -22.63
N SER A 12 8.33 31.96 -21.75
CA SER A 12 8.64 30.93 -20.75
C SER A 12 7.56 30.82 -19.67
N ALA A 13 6.96 31.92 -19.24
CA ALA A 13 5.83 31.89 -18.32
C ALA A 13 4.61 31.21 -18.97
N PHE A 14 4.31 31.50 -20.24
CA PHE A 14 3.22 30.88 -20.98
C PHE A 14 3.45 29.38 -21.25
N LEU A 15 4.69 28.98 -21.55
CA LEU A 15 5.09 27.57 -21.68
C LEU A 15 5.05 26.84 -20.33
N CYS A 16 5.39 27.51 -19.23
CA CYS A 16 5.34 26.93 -17.88
C CYS A 16 3.90 26.70 -17.40
N PHE A 17 2.92 27.45 -17.90
CA PHE A 17 1.49 27.21 -17.61
C PHE A 17 0.91 26.00 -18.35
N LEU A 18 1.53 25.54 -19.44
CA LEU A 18 1.05 24.42 -20.25
C LEU A 18 1.51 23.04 -19.75
N THR A 19 2.38 22.98 -18.73
CA THR A 19 2.98 21.72 -18.23
C THR A 19 2.65 21.42 -16.77
N ILE A 20 1.66 22.09 -16.17
CA ILE A 20 1.31 21.89 -14.77
C ILE A 20 0.27 20.77 -14.68
N ASN A 21 0.61 19.69 -13.97
CA ASN A 21 -0.37 18.69 -13.55
C ASN A 21 -1.48 19.40 -12.76
N ALA A 22 -2.72 19.24 -13.20
CA ALA A 22 -3.86 19.83 -12.52
C ALA A 22 -4.53 18.76 -11.65
N ILE A 23 -4.63 19.03 -10.36
CA ILE A 23 -5.38 18.20 -9.40
C ILE A 23 -6.73 18.88 -9.19
N ILE A 24 -7.82 18.18 -9.54
CA ILE A 24 -9.17 18.72 -9.46
C ILE A 24 -9.98 17.91 -8.45
N VAL A 25 -10.63 18.58 -7.50
CA VAL A 25 -11.58 17.92 -6.59
C VAL A 25 -12.86 17.60 -7.35
N LYS A 26 -13.23 16.32 -7.39
CA LYS A 26 -14.47 15.83 -8.01
C LYS A 26 -15.59 15.89 -6.98
N GLN A 27 -16.36 16.98 -7.02
CA GLN A 27 -17.43 17.25 -6.05
C GLN A 27 -18.51 16.17 -6.06
N GLU A 28 -18.84 15.65 -7.23
CA GLU A 28 -19.81 14.56 -7.42
C GLU A 28 -19.37 13.24 -6.79
N ASN A 29 -18.06 13.02 -6.65
CA ASN A 29 -17.46 11.84 -6.03
C ASN A 29 -16.91 12.14 -4.62
N SER A 30 -17.21 13.30 -4.04
CA SER A 30 -16.74 13.69 -2.70
C SER A 30 -17.92 13.80 -1.72
N LEU A 31 -17.62 13.75 -0.43
CA LEU A 31 -18.60 13.76 0.65
C LEU A 31 -18.03 14.48 1.87
N TYR A 32 -18.69 15.53 2.35
CA TYR A 32 -18.23 16.34 3.47
C TYR A 32 -19.40 16.68 4.40
N GLY A 33 -19.17 16.75 5.70
CA GLY A 33 -20.19 17.18 6.65
C GLY A 33 -20.64 18.65 6.46
N PRO A 34 -21.75 19.07 7.07
CA PRO A 34 -22.59 18.30 7.99
C PRO A 34 -23.51 17.31 7.27
N TYR A 35 -23.83 16.19 7.93
CA TYR A 35 -24.59 15.09 7.33
C TYR A 35 -26.07 15.12 7.74
N GLN A 36 -26.77 16.19 7.40
CA GLN A 36 -28.20 16.34 7.68
C GLN A 36 -29.04 15.98 6.45
N ALA A 37 -30.20 15.36 6.69
CA ALA A 37 -31.13 15.02 5.61
C ALA A 37 -31.54 16.27 4.81
N GLY A 38 -31.52 16.17 3.48
CA GLY A 38 -31.88 17.27 2.57
C GLY A 38 -30.70 18.15 2.12
N ILE A 39 -29.46 17.87 2.54
CA ILE A 39 -28.27 18.57 2.03
C ILE A 39 -27.85 18.00 0.67
N GLY A 40 -27.58 18.90 -0.29
CA GLY A 40 -27.41 18.56 -1.72
C GLY A 40 -26.25 17.62 -2.07
N HIS A 41 -25.15 17.57 -1.29
CA HIS A 41 -24.03 16.68 -1.62
C HIS A 41 -24.29 15.21 -1.20
N LEU A 42 -25.17 14.96 -0.22
CA LEU A 42 -25.60 13.61 0.15
C LEU A 42 -26.44 12.95 -0.96
N VAL A 43 -27.00 13.75 -1.86
CA VAL A 43 -27.82 13.27 -2.99
C VAL A 43 -27.01 12.41 -3.97
N ASN A 44 -25.67 12.53 -3.96
CA ASN A 44 -24.79 11.76 -4.84
C ASN A 44 -24.29 10.46 -4.20
N TRP A 45 -24.76 10.14 -2.99
CA TRP A 45 -24.34 8.96 -2.24
C TRP A 45 -25.54 8.20 -1.66
N ASP A 46 -25.67 6.93 -2.03
CA ASP A 46 -26.68 6.04 -1.49
C ASP A 46 -26.20 5.41 -0.20
N LEU A 47 -27.02 5.50 0.86
CA LEU A 47 -26.81 4.78 2.12
C LEU A 47 -27.58 3.46 2.08
N THR A 48 -26.91 2.35 2.41
CA THR A 48 -27.52 1.02 2.45
C THR A 48 -27.25 0.31 3.78
N GLY A 49 -28.05 -0.71 4.07
CA GLY A 49 -27.91 -1.55 5.26
C GLY A 49 -28.18 -0.79 6.56
N SER A 50 -27.30 -0.94 7.55
CA SER A 50 -27.39 -0.25 8.84
C SER A 50 -26.91 1.20 8.82
N SER A 51 -26.51 1.72 7.66
CA SER A 51 -25.90 3.05 7.56
C SER A 51 -26.87 4.15 7.98
N GLN A 52 -26.40 5.05 8.83
CA GLN A 52 -27.19 6.15 9.39
C GLN A 52 -26.38 7.45 9.40
N LEU A 53 -27.09 8.55 9.15
CA LEU A 53 -26.54 9.89 9.28
C LEU A 53 -26.35 10.23 10.76
N ALA A 54 -25.14 10.59 11.16
CA ALA A 54 -24.84 11.24 12.43
C ALA A 54 -24.41 12.69 12.16
N GLU A 55 -24.34 13.53 13.19
CA GLU A 55 -24.09 14.97 13.02
C GLU A 55 -22.74 15.28 12.34
N THR A 56 -21.70 14.52 12.67
CA THR A 56 -20.31 14.75 12.25
C THR A 56 -19.74 13.67 11.33
N ALA A 57 -20.46 12.55 11.15
CA ALA A 57 -20.04 11.42 10.34
C ALA A 57 -21.25 10.63 9.81
N ILE A 58 -21.03 9.75 8.83
CA ILE A 58 -21.98 8.71 8.46
C ILE A 58 -21.54 7.42 9.17
N ARG A 59 -22.41 6.87 10.01
CA ARG A 59 -22.17 5.60 10.70
C ARG A 59 -22.60 4.46 9.81
N LEU A 60 -21.66 3.62 9.37
CA LEU A 60 -21.94 2.43 8.56
C LEU A 60 -22.51 1.30 9.42
N THR A 61 -21.86 1.00 10.55
CA THR A 61 -22.36 0.07 11.56
C THR A 61 -22.26 0.68 12.95
N PRO A 62 -23.22 0.44 13.84
CA PRO A 62 -23.06 0.66 15.27
C PRO A 62 -22.21 -0.43 15.92
N ASP A 63 -21.74 -0.19 17.14
CA ASP A 63 -21.18 -1.19 18.06
C ASP A 63 -22.28 -2.15 18.56
N GLU A 64 -22.89 -2.88 17.61
CA GLU A 64 -23.85 -3.96 17.80
C GLU A 64 -23.50 -5.12 16.86
N PRO A 65 -23.64 -6.39 17.28
CA PRO A 65 -23.37 -7.54 16.44
C PRO A 65 -24.28 -7.65 15.20
N GLY A 66 -23.78 -8.30 14.14
CA GLY A 66 -24.55 -8.70 12.97
C GLY A 66 -25.06 -7.57 12.07
N LYS A 67 -24.38 -6.42 12.06
CA LYS A 67 -24.68 -5.26 11.22
C LYS A 67 -23.82 -5.24 9.96
N GLN A 68 -24.39 -4.69 8.90
CA GLN A 68 -23.73 -4.44 7.63
C GLN A 68 -24.26 -3.13 7.07
N GLY A 69 -23.39 -2.21 6.70
CA GLY A 69 -23.78 -0.93 6.11
C GLY A 69 -22.76 -0.46 5.07
N ALA A 70 -23.23 0.26 4.07
CA ALA A 70 -22.37 0.87 3.07
C ALA A 70 -22.89 2.24 2.62
N ILE A 71 -21.97 3.03 2.08
CA ILE A 71 -22.25 4.18 1.22
C ILE A 71 -21.68 3.93 -0.17
N TRP A 72 -22.43 4.31 -1.20
CA TRP A 72 -22.04 4.12 -2.60
C TRP A 72 -22.24 5.40 -3.39
N ASN A 73 -21.24 5.81 -4.15
CA ASN A 73 -21.37 6.99 -4.99
C ASN A 73 -22.21 6.69 -6.24
N ASN A 74 -23.04 7.65 -6.65
CA ASN A 74 -23.90 7.52 -7.82
C ASN A 74 -23.20 7.83 -9.15
N TYR A 75 -21.99 8.40 -9.13
CA TYR A 75 -21.26 8.83 -10.31
C TYR A 75 -20.02 7.96 -10.56
N PRO A 76 -19.88 7.37 -11.76
CA PRO A 76 -18.69 6.60 -12.08
C PRO A 76 -17.46 7.49 -12.26
N MET A 77 -16.28 7.00 -11.87
CA MET A 77 -15.01 7.67 -12.14
C MET A 77 -14.54 7.37 -13.55
N LEU A 78 -14.51 8.40 -14.40
CA LEU A 78 -14.07 8.27 -15.80
C LEU A 78 -12.59 8.58 -16.00
N SER A 79 -11.90 9.09 -14.99
CA SER A 79 -10.47 9.40 -15.06
C SER A 79 -9.61 8.15 -14.94
N ASN A 80 -8.47 8.16 -15.64
CA ASN A 80 -7.44 7.12 -15.56
C ASN A 80 -6.51 7.30 -14.36
N ASP A 81 -6.47 8.51 -13.79
CA ASP A 81 -5.58 8.87 -12.70
C ASP A 81 -6.39 9.59 -11.65
N TRP A 82 -6.51 8.98 -10.48
CA TRP A 82 -7.36 9.50 -9.42
C TRP A 82 -6.78 9.20 -8.05
N GLU A 83 -7.20 9.98 -7.07
CA GLU A 83 -6.99 9.68 -5.67
C GLU A 83 -8.32 9.66 -4.93
N PHE A 84 -8.46 8.69 -4.04
CA PHE A 84 -9.62 8.51 -3.19
C PHE A 84 -9.18 8.58 -1.73
N HIS A 85 -9.49 9.69 -1.07
CA HIS A 85 -9.10 9.97 0.30
C HIS A 85 -10.32 9.78 1.20
N VAL A 86 -10.19 8.96 2.24
CA VAL A 86 -11.26 8.72 3.20
C VAL A 86 -10.75 9.00 4.60
N GLN A 87 -11.48 9.84 5.32
CA GLN A 87 -11.33 10.03 6.75
C GLN A 87 -12.37 9.17 7.47
N PHE A 88 -11.92 8.28 8.34
CA PHE A 88 -12.77 7.29 9.00
C PHE A 88 -12.39 7.12 10.47
N HIS A 89 -13.33 6.62 11.27
CA HIS A 89 -13.10 6.36 12.69
C HIS A 89 -13.67 4.98 13.04
N ILE A 90 -12.84 4.11 13.61
CA ILE A 90 -13.24 2.80 14.11
C ILE A 90 -13.14 2.85 15.63
N HIS A 91 -14.25 2.64 16.31
CA HIS A 91 -14.26 2.69 17.78
C HIS A 91 -15.35 1.83 18.41
N GLY A 92 -15.04 1.29 19.58
CA GLY A 92 -15.97 0.45 20.31
C GLY A 92 -15.48 0.13 21.71
N LYS A 93 -16.38 -0.44 22.51
CA LYS A 93 -16.16 -0.67 23.94
C LYS A 93 -15.30 -1.91 24.22
N GLY A 94 -15.26 -2.86 23.29
CA GLY A 94 -14.49 -4.10 23.43
C GLY A 94 -12.98 -3.84 23.48
N VAL A 95 -12.27 -4.44 24.43
CA VAL A 95 -10.81 -4.28 24.52
C VAL A 95 -10.07 -5.22 23.57
N HIS A 96 -10.54 -6.47 23.48
CA HIS A 96 -9.96 -7.54 22.65
C HIS A 96 -11.01 -8.26 21.79
N LEU A 97 -12.26 -7.83 21.89
CA LEU A 97 -13.43 -8.42 21.22
C LEU A 97 -14.00 -7.31 20.33
N ASN A 98 -13.58 -7.28 19.08
CA ASN A 98 -13.91 -6.25 18.11
C ASN A 98 -13.96 -6.84 16.71
N GLY A 99 -14.57 -6.16 15.75
CA GLY A 99 -14.65 -6.65 14.38
C GLY A 99 -15.82 -6.13 13.57
N ASP A 100 -15.87 -6.42 12.28
CA ASP A 100 -14.79 -7.10 11.52
C ASP A 100 -13.85 -6.06 10.91
N GLY A 101 -14.40 -4.94 10.43
CA GLY A 101 -13.63 -3.80 9.95
C GLY A 101 -14.39 -2.98 8.90
N ILE A 102 -13.62 -2.24 8.10
CA ILE A 102 -14.12 -1.34 7.05
C ILE A 102 -13.41 -1.62 5.72
N ALA A 103 -14.13 -1.45 4.62
CA ALA A 103 -13.64 -1.63 3.26
C ALA A 103 -13.90 -0.40 2.40
N PHE A 104 -12.92 -0.05 1.56
CA PHE A 104 -12.99 1.00 0.56
C PHE A 104 -12.99 0.38 -0.83
N TRP A 105 -13.88 0.84 -1.70
CA TRP A 105 -14.21 0.17 -2.94
C TRP A 105 -14.02 1.07 -4.16
N TYR A 106 -13.54 0.47 -5.25
CA TYR A 106 -13.68 0.98 -6.60
C TYR A 106 -14.12 -0.17 -7.50
N VAL A 107 -15.43 -0.29 -7.77
CA VAL A 107 -16.04 -1.51 -8.31
C VAL A 107 -17.07 -1.26 -9.40
N ARG A 108 -17.36 -2.29 -10.20
CA ARG A 108 -18.36 -2.22 -11.27
C ARG A 108 -19.81 -2.18 -10.77
N ASP A 109 -20.12 -3.05 -9.82
CA ASP A 109 -21.50 -3.33 -9.40
C ASP A 109 -21.69 -2.90 -7.92
N PRO A 110 -22.11 -1.65 -7.65
CA PRO A 110 -22.37 -1.16 -6.28
C PRO A 110 -23.68 -1.69 -5.71
N LEU A 111 -24.03 -1.27 -4.48
CA LEU A 111 -25.36 -1.48 -3.89
C LEU A 111 -25.74 -2.95 -3.65
N HIS A 112 -24.76 -3.84 -3.61
CA HIS A 112 -24.96 -5.25 -3.25
C HIS A 112 -24.33 -5.55 -1.90
N SER A 113 -25.16 -5.87 -0.91
CA SER A 113 -24.71 -6.37 0.39
C SER A 113 -24.13 -7.78 0.28
N GLY A 114 -23.25 -8.14 1.22
CA GLY A 114 -22.66 -9.46 1.26
C GLY A 114 -21.65 -9.64 2.39
N PRO A 115 -20.92 -10.77 2.38
CA PRO A 115 -20.06 -11.17 3.49
C PRO A 115 -18.74 -10.40 3.56
N VAL A 116 -18.37 -9.64 2.53
CA VAL A 116 -17.05 -8.98 2.45
C VAL A 116 -17.17 -7.57 3.02
N PHE A 117 -16.99 -7.43 4.32
CA PHE A 117 -17.10 -6.16 5.04
C PHE A 117 -18.43 -5.43 4.74
N GLY A 118 -19.53 -6.18 4.62
CA GLY A 118 -20.86 -5.67 4.29
C GLY A 118 -21.17 -5.50 2.81
N SER A 119 -20.23 -5.81 1.91
CA SER A 119 -20.39 -5.78 0.45
C SER A 119 -20.35 -7.18 -0.17
N LYS A 120 -20.77 -7.29 -1.44
CA LYS A 120 -20.80 -8.57 -2.17
C LYS A 120 -19.42 -9.18 -2.35
N ASP A 121 -19.39 -10.51 -2.33
CA ASP A 121 -18.24 -11.29 -2.77
C ASP A 121 -18.17 -11.34 -4.31
N TYR A 122 -17.06 -11.85 -4.87
CA TYR A 122 -16.81 -11.93 -6.31
C TYR A 122 -16.96 -10.57 -7.01
N TRP A 123 -16.42 -9.51 -6.41
CA TRP A 123 -16.47 -8.18 -7.01
C TRP A 123 -15.53 -8.07 -8.21
N SER A 124 -15.84 -7.13 -9.10
CA SER A 124 -14.94 -6.70 -10.17
C SER A 124 -14.44 -5.31 -9.84
N GLY A 125 -13.15 -5.14 -9.59
CA GLY A 125 -12.49 -3.89 -9.24
C GLY A 125 -11.46 -4.03 -8.13
N LEU A 126 -11.31 -2.97 -7.35
CA LEU A 126 -10.40 -2.88 -6.20
C LEU A 126 -11.19 -2.86 -4.89
N GLY A 127 -10.76 -3.67 -3.93
CA GLY A 127 -11.15 -3.57 -2.53
C GLY A 127 -9.92 -3.29 -1.66
N ILE A 128 -10.01 -2.31 -0.77
CA ILE A 128 -9.02 -2.02 0.27
C ILE A 128 -9.67 -2.29 1.62
N PHE A 129 -9.11 -3.17 2.41
CA PHE A 129 -9.70 -3.64 3.66
C PHE A 129 -8.86 -3.18 4.83
N VAL A 130 -9.48 -2.59 5.85
CA VAL A 130 -8.88 -2.41 7.17
C VAL A 130 -9.53 -3.42 8.08
N ASP A 131 -8.85 -4.54 8.23
CA ASP A 131 -9.27 -5.68 9.02
C ASP A 131 -8.82 -5.50 10.47
N THR A 132 -9.78 -5.52 11.40
CA THR A 132 -9.52 -5.31 12.82
C THR A 132 -9.63 -6.57 13.66
N PHE A 133 -10.17 -7.66 13.10
CA PHE A 133 -10.40 -8.89 13.83
C PHE A 133 -9.25 -9.86 13.59
N GLU A 134 -8.64 -10.36 14.67
CA GLU A 134 -7.62 -11.39 14.57
C GLU A 134 -8.27 -12.77 14.78
N ASN A 135 -8.39 -13.55 13.71
CA ASN A 135 -8.87 -14.92 13.82
C ASN A 135 -7.76 -15.83 14.37
N ALA A 136 -7.72 -16.01 15.69
CA ALA A 136 -6.72 -16.83 16.38
C ALA A 136 -6.65 -18.30 15.89
N ALA A 137 -7.66 -18.81 15.18
CA ALA A 137 -7.68 -20.16 14.64
C ALA A 137 -6.87 -20.31 13.34
N THR A 138 -6.52 -19.21 12.67
CA THR A 138 -5.86 -19.26 11.37
C THR A 138 -4.47 -18.62 11.44
N PRO A 139 -3.39 -19.33 11.04
CA PRO A 139 -2.06 -18.74 11.08
C PRO A 139 -1.92 -17.62 10.04
N HIS A 140 -1.77 -16.38 10.49
CA HIS A 140 -1.46 -15.24 9.64
C HIS A 140 0.01 -14.81 9.82
N ASN A 141 0.61 -14.26 8.77
CA ASN A 141 1.99 -13.75 8.81
C ASN A 141 2.07 -12.23 9.03
N HIS A 142 0.97 -11.61 9.45
CA HIS A 142 0.86 -10.18 9.68
C HIS A 142 0.14 -9.86 11.00
N LEU A 143 0.44 -8.69 11.56
CA LEU A 143 -0.20 -8.18 12.77
C LEU A 143 -1.52 -7.50 12.43
N HIS A 144 -2.58 -7.84 13.17
CA HIS A 144 -3.84 -7.11 13.13
C HIS A 144 -3.78 -5.87 14.06
N PRO A 145 -4.50 -4.78 13.74
CA PRO A 145 -5.27 -4.57 12.52
C PRO A 145 -4.38 -4.45 11.26
N TYR A 146 -4.87 -4.93 10.14
CA TYR A 146 -4.11 -5.02 8.89
C TYR A 146 -4.86 -4.35 7.75
N LEU A 147 -4.16 -3.48 7.01
CA LEU A 147 -4.65 -2.93 5.77
C LEU A 147 -4.18 -3.82 4.62
N SER A 148 -5.10 -4.33 3.81
CA SER A 148 -4.78 -5.08 2.59
C SER A 148 -5.52 -4.53 1.38
N ALA A 149 -4.97 -4.77 0.19
CA ALA A 149 -5.55 -4.37 -1.08
C ALA A 149 -5.68 -5.56 -2.00
N VAL A 150 -6.88 -5.78 -2.55
CA VAL A 150 -7.18 -6.92 -3.42
C VAL A 150 -7.82 -6.42 -4.72
N VAL A 151 -7.23 -6.84 -5.83
CA VAL A 151 -7.78 -6.63 -7.18
C VAL A 151 -8.47 -7.90 -7.61
N ASN A 152 -9.75 -7.80 -7.94
CA ASN A 152 -10.57 -8.94 -8.34
C ASN A 152 -11.29 -8.64 -9.65
N ASN A 153 -11.37 -9.62 -10.54
CA ASN A 153 -12.10 -9.51 -11.80
C ASN A 153 -13.51 -10.12 -11.71
N GLY A 154 -13.88 -10.67 -10.56
CA GLY A 154 -15.14 -11.38 -10.30
C GLY A 154 -15.01 -12.90 -10.28
N SER A 155 -13.80 -13.45 -10.39
CA SER A 155 -13.59 -14.90 -10.50
C SER A 155 -13.29 -15.60 -9.17
N PHE A 156 -12.78 -14.88 -8.16
CA PHE A 156 -12.34 -15.47 -6.90
C PHE A 156 -13.13 -14.91 -5.71
N PRO A 157 -13.44 -15.74 -4.72
CA PRO A 157 -14.01 -15.28 -3.45
C PRO A 157 -12.97 -14.53 -2.61
N TYR A 158 -13.44 -13.66 -1.72
CA TYR A 158 -12.65 -13.11 -0.64
C TYR A 158 -12.43 -14.15 0.45
N HIS A 159 -11.17 -14.36 0.82
CA HIS A 159 -10.80 -15.14 1.99
C HIS A 159 -10.04 -14.23 2.96
N HIS A 160 -10.70 -13.91 4.07
CA HIS A 160 -10.22 -13.06 5.16
C HIS A 160 -8.92 -13.61 5.78
N ASP A 161 -8.81 -14.94 5.86
CA ASP A 161 -7.90 -15.58 6.80
C ASP A 161 -6.84 -16.50 6.16
N GLU A 162 -6.91 -16.77 4.86
CA GLU A 162 -6.01 -17.74 4.23
C GLU A 162 -4.75 -17.07 3.69
N HIS A 163 -3.59 -17.31 4.31
CA HIS A 163 -2.19 -17.19 3.84
C HIS A 163 -1.84 -16.22 2.67
N GLY A 164 -2.59 -15.14 2.45
CA GLY A 164 -2.58 -14.30 1.26
C GLY A 164 -3.89 -14.47 0.47
N THR A 165 -4.81 -13.51 0.63
CA THR A 165 -6.06 -13.45 -0.15
C THR A 165 -5.72 -13.46 -1.65
N ALA A 166 -6.34 -14.36 -2.42
CA ALA A 166 -6.15 -14.40 -3.86
C ALA A 166 -6.45 -13.01 -4.48
N GLY A 167 -5.50 -12.47 -5.24
CA GLY A 167 -5.62 -11.11 -5.79
C GLY A 167 -5.07 -10.00 -4.89
N GLN A 168 -4.50 -10.32 -3.72
CA GLN A 168 -3.83 -9.33 -2.88
C GLN A 168 -2.60 -8.74 -3.59
N VAL A 169 -2.53 -7.41 -3.66
CA VAL A 169 -1.46 -6.65 -4.32
C VAL A 169 -0.54 -5.92 -3.35
N GLY A 170 -0.92 -5.86 -2.07
CA GLY A 170 -0.10 -5.31 -1.00
C GLY A 170 -0.90 -5.07 0.27
N GLY A 171 -0.17 -4.76 1.35
CA GLY A 171 -0.76 -4.42 2.62
C GLY A 171 0.28 -3.96 3.64
N CYS A 172 -0.18 -3.47 4.79
CA CYS A 172 0.66 -3.12 5.93
C CYS A 172 -0.14 -3.21 7.24
N HIS A 173 0.58 -3.33 8.37
CA HIS A 173 -0.03 -3.18 9.68
C HIS A 173 -0.50 -1.73 9.88
N LEU A 174 -1.73 -1.55 10.36
CA LEU A 174 -2.34 -0.24 10.57
C LEU A 174 -3.14 -0.21 11.87
N GLN A 175 -2.60 0.40 12.91
CA GLN A 175 -3.37 0.69 14.12
C GLN A 175 -4.36 1.84 13.84
N ALA A 176 -5.62 1.51 13.53
CA ALA A 176 -6.68 2.47 13.22
C ALA A 176 -7.89 2.46 14.19
N ARG A 177 -7.89 1.57 15.18
CA ARG A 177 -8.99 1.40 16.14
C ARG A 177 -8.78 2.22 17.41
N ASN A 178 -9.85 2.84 17.91
CA ASN A 178 -9.91 3.62 19.16
C ASN A 178 -8.85 4.74 19.23
N LEU A 179 -8.53 5.34 18.08
CA LEU A 179 -7.72 6.55 18.03
C LEU A 179 -8.51 7.75 18.56
N GLU A 180 -7.81 8.71 19.19
CA GLU A 180 -8.44 9.95 19.66
C GLU A 180 -8.97 10.83 18.51
N TRP A 181 -8.41 10.65 17.31
CA TRP A 181 -8.78 11.33 16.07
C TRP A 181 -9.16 10.33 14.97
N PRO A 182 -9.93 10.76 13.95
CA PRO A 182 -10.18 9.93 12.77
C PRO A 182 -8.90 9.63 11.99
N ALA A 183 -8.70 8.37 11.63
CA ALA A 183 -7.65 7.95 10.72
C ALA A 183 -7.97 8.42 9.29
N LYS A 184 -6.93 8.54 8.47
CA LYS A 184 -7.08 8.85 7.05
C LYS A 184 -6.39 7.80 6.21
N VAL A 185 -7.00 7.46 5.09
CA VAL A 185 -6.40 6.65 4.02
C VAL A 185 -6.46 7.45 2.73
N ALA A 186 -5.38 7.45 1.94
CA ALA A 186 -5.32 8.02 0.61
C ALA A 186 -4.92 6.92 -0.37
N ILE A 187 -5.86 6.55 -1.25
CA ILE A 187 -5.69 5.53 -2.27
C ILE A 187 -5.40 6.24 -3.58
N SER A 188 -4.16 6.19 -4.02
CA SER A 188 -3.68 6.84 -5.25
C SER A 188 -3.53 5.80 -6.35
N TYR A 189 -4.28 5.96 -7.44
CA TYR A 189 -4.12 5.18 -8.66
C TYR A 189 -3.68 6.11 -9.80
N ILE A 190 -2.38 6.10 -10.11
CA ILE A 190 -1.79 6.99 -11.13
C ILE A 190 -0.89 6.16 -12.02
N SER A 191 -1.12 6.22 -13.33
CA SER A 191 -0.31 5.55 -14.36
C SER A 191 -0.07 4.06 -14.07
N ASP A 192 -1.16 3.32 -13.78
CA ASP A 192 -1.15 1.89 -13.48
C ASP A 192 -0.36 1.51 -12.20
N VAL A 193 -0.15 2.49 -11.32
CA VAL A 193 0.47 2.30 -10.01
C VAL A 193 -0.55 2.61 -8.93
N LEU A 194 -0.82 1.62 -8.08
CA LEU A 194 -1.60 1.77 -6.86
C LEU A 194 -0.66 2.05 -5.69
N THR A 195 -0.84 3.18 -5.02
CA THR A 195 -0.12 3.52 -3.79
C THR A 195 -1.13 3.88 -2.71
N VAL A 196 -0.99 3.26 -1.54
CA VAL A 196 -1.86 3.56 -0.39
C VAL A 196 -1.03 4.26 0.67
N TYR A 197 -1.53 5.41 1.13
CA TYR A 197 -0.98 6.16 2.24
C TYR A 197 -1.97 6.17 3.40
N VAL A 198 -1.44 6.27 4.62
CA VAL A 198 -2.22 6.29 5.85
C VAL A 198 -1.74 7.40 6.77
N ASP A 199 -2.67 8.02 7.48
CA ASP A 199 -2.40 8.87 8.64
C ASP A 199 -3.22 8.35 9.82
N ASN A 200 -2.55 7.65 10.73
CA ASN A 200 -3.11 7.24 12.02
C ASN A 200 -2.60 8.09 13.19
N GLN A 201 -1.80 9.13 12.92
CA GLN A 201 -1.26 10.05 13.94
C GLN A 201 -2.06 11.37 14.02
N GLY A 202 -2.96 11.61 13.06
CA GLY A 202 -3.87 12.76 13.07
C GLY A 202 -3.16 14.10 12.85
N ASN A 203 -1.98 14.06 12.25
CA ASN A 203 -1.09 15.20 12.07
C ASN A 203 -0.84 15.55 10.59
N ASP A 204 -1.62 14.97 9.67
CA ASP A 204 -1.49 15.13 8.22
C ASP A 204 -0.13 14.68 7.66
N ASN A 205 0.61 13.87 8.42
CA ASN A 205 1.86 13.25 7.98
C ASN A 205 1.60 11.86 7.40
N TRP A 206 1.39 11.82 6.08
CA TRP A 206 1.08 10.61 5.36
C TRP A 206 2.26 9.62 5.30
N ALA A 207 2.07 8.44 5.88
CA ALA A 207 2.99 7.32 5.75
C ALA A 207 2.58 6.41 4.59
N GLN A 208 3.52 6.02 3.73
CA GLN A 208 3.23 5.05 2.67
C GLN A 208 3.06 3.65 3.29
N CYS A 209 1.88 3.05 3.07
CA CYS A 209 1.58 1.68 3.47
C CYS A 209 2.23 0.68 2.51
N PHE A 210 1.88 0.77 1.22
CA PHE A 210 2.51 -0.03 0.16
C PHE A 210 2.40 0.67 -1.21
N ARG A 211 3.13 0.14 -2.19
CA ARG A 211 3.09 0.57 -3.59
C ARG A 211 3.13 -0.65 -4.51
N ALA A 212 2.12 -0.80 -5.36
CA ALA A 212 1.98 -1.87 -6.35
C ALA A 212 1.99 -1.30 -7.77
N VAL A 213 2.84 -1.85 -8.64
CA VAL A 213 2.95 -1.47 -10.06
C VAL A 213 2.23 -2.50 -10.92
N GLY A 214 1.73 -2.09 -12.08
CA GLY A 214 1.08 -3.00 -13.03
C GLY A 214 -0.33 -3.39 -12.59
N VAL A 215 -0.97 -2.53 -11.79
CA VAL A 215 -2.38 -2.65 -11.43
C VAL A 215 -3.19 -2.04 -12.57
N ARG A 216 -4.09 -2.81 -13.16
CA ARG A 216 -4.98 -2.39 -14.25
C ARG A 216 -6.40 -2.34 -13.73
N LEU A 217 -6.96 -1.14 -13.62
CA LEU A 217 -8.34 -0.91 -13.22
C LEU A 217 -9.12 -0.24 -14.37
N PRO A 218 -10.37 -0.67 -14.63
CA PRO A 218 -11.19 -0.05 -15.67
C PRO A 218 -11.63 1.36 -15.29
N THR A 219 -11.88 2.22 -16.28
CA THR A 219 -12.68 3.44 -16.08
C THR A 219 -14.15 3.08 -15.95
N GLY A 220 -14.94 3.99 -15.37
CA GLY A 220 -16.39 3.84 -15.29
C GLY A 220 -16.88 3.05 -14.09
N TYR A 221 -16.00 2.65 -13.17
CA TYR A 221 -16.37 2.00 -11.92
C TYR A 221 -16.71 3.07 -10.86
N VAL A 222 -17.31 2.65 -9.76
CA VAL A 222 -17.85 3.55 -8.73
C VAL A 222 -17.16 3.35 -7.39
N PHE A 223 -17.07 4.45 -6.63
CA PHE A 223 -16.53 4.43 -5.28
C PHE A 223 -17.59 4.01 -4.25
N GLY A 224 -17.12 3.36 -3.19
CA GLY A 224 -17.96 3.05 -2.04
C GLY A 224 -17.14 2.80 -0.79
N VAL A 225 -17.82 2.81 0.35
CA VAL A 225 -17.25 2.42 1.64
C VAL A 225 -18.26 1.53 2.34
N SER A 226 -17.84 0.38 2.84
CA SER A 226 -18.72 -0.54 3.58
C SER A 226 -18.06 -1.03 4.86
N ALA A 227 -18.87 -1.44 5.82
CA ALA A 227 -18.40 -2.08 7.04
C ALA A 227 -19.36 -3.19 7.46
N SER A 228 -18.84 -4.14 8.23
CA SER A 228 -19.65 -5.16 8.90
C SER A 228 -19.13 -5.48 10.29
N THR A 229 -20.03 -6.03 11.09
CA THR A 229 -19.75 -6.57 12.42
C THR A 229 -20.23 -8.02 12.47
N GLY A 230 -19.38 -8.94 12.92
CA GLY A 230 -19.73 -10.33 13.16
C GLY A 230 -20.39 -10.54 14.53
N GLU A 231 -19.88 -11.52 15.28
CA GLU A 231 -20.22 -11.73 16.70
C GLU A 231 -19.70 -10.58 17.57
N TYR A 232 -18.56 -10.01 17.18
CA TYR A 232 -18.00 -8.80 17.76
C TYR A 232 -18.34 -7.59 16.89
N SER A 233 -18.24 -6.41 17.50
CA SER A 233 -18.69 -5.18 16.88
C SER A 233 -17.75 -4.00 17.18
N ASP A 234 -17.84 -3.02 16.30
CA ASP A 234 -17.33 -1.67 16.47
C ASP A 234 -18.27 -0.72 15.73
N ASN A 235 -18.23 0.55 16.14
CA ASN A 235 -18.72 1.63 15.30
C ASN A 235 -17.74 1.85 14.15
N HIS A 236 -18.26 1.91 12.94
CA HIS A 236 -17.50 2.26 11.75
C HIS A 236 -18.07 3.54 11.15
N ASP A 237 -17.38 4.66 11.35
CA ASP A 237 -17.84 6.00 10.97
C ASP A 237 -17.01 6.55 9.81
N VAL A 238 -17.67 7.08 8.77
CA VAL A 238 -17.05 7.83 7.66
C VAL A 238 -17.23 9.32 7.92
N VAL A 239 -16.12 10.03 8.13
CA VAL A 239 -16.11 11.45 8.49
C VAL A 239 -16.05 12.34 7.26
N ALA A 240 -15.30 11.96 6.23
CA ALA A 240 -15.22 12.68 4.95
C ALA A 240 -14.66 11.79 3.85
N VAL A 241 -15.03 12.09 2.61
CA VAL A 241 -14.48 11.50 1.39
C VAL A 241 -14.07 12.62 0.45
N THR A 242 -12.82 12.63 0.00
CA THR A 242 -12.31 13.55 -1.01
C THR A 242 -11.80 12.75 -2.20
N THR A 243 -12.36 13.01 -3.37
CA THR A 243 -11.92 12.39 -4.61
C THR A 243 -11.22 13.42 -5.48
N LEU A 244 -10.03 13.09 -5.94
CA LEU A 244 -9.20 13.95 -6.79
C LEU A 244 -9.05 13.30 -8.17
N ASP A 245 -9.18 14.11 -9.19
CA ASP A 245 -8.85 13.79 -10.58
C ASP A 245 -7.49 14.40 -10.92
N ASN A 246 -6.55 13.55 -11.31
CA ASN A 246 -5.17 13.92 -11.62
C ASN A 246 -5.00 14.08 -13.12
N ILE A 247 -5.20 15.30 -13.63
CA ILE A 247 -5.05 15.60 -15.05
C ILE A 247 -3.57 15.79 -15.37
N ILE A 248 -3.01 14.83 -16.11
CA ILE A 248 -1.64 14.86 -16.62
C ILE A 248 -1.67 15.46 -18.04
N PRO A 249 -1.08 16.65 -18.28
CA PRO A 249 -1.26 17.41 -19.53
C PRO A 249 -0.91 16.64 -20.81
N ASP A 250 0.14 15.82 -20.77
CA ASP A 250 0.62 15.06 -21.93
C ASP A 250 0.02 13.65 -22.03
N LYS A 251 -0.84 13.25 -21.08
CA LYS A 251 -1.45 11.92 -21.08
C LYS A 251 -2.78 11.99 -21.84
N VAL A 252 -2.82 11.32 -22.99
CA VAL A 252 -4.07 11.14 -23.74
C VAL A 252 -5.03 10.28 -22.90
N TRP A 253 -6.22 10.79 -22.67
CA TRP A 253 -7.28 10.01 -22.04
C TRP A 253 -7.65 8.82 -22.93
N GLU A 254 -7.78 7.66 -22.30
CA GLU A 254 -8.13 6.39 -22.93
C GLU A 254 -9.35 5.83 -22.19
N ASP A 255 -10.38 5.43 -22.93
CA ASP A 255 -11.48 4.69 -22.34
C ASP A 255 -11.04 3.25 -22.02
N ARG A 256 -10.90 2.98 -20.73
CA ARG A 256 -10.48 1.69 -20.19
C ARG A 256 -11.64 0.88 -19.64
N GLY A 257 -12.90 1.24 -19.93
CA GLY A 257 -14.08 0.54 -19.39
C GLY A 257 -14.19 -0.92 -19.81
N HIS A 258 -13.48 -1.30 -20.88
CA HIS A 258 -13.39 -2.67 -21.39
C HIS A 258 -12.29 -3.52 -20.72
N LEU A 259 -11.40 -2.91 -19.94
CA LEU A 259 -10.33 -3.66 -19.26
C LEU A 259 -10.93 -4.62 -18.24
N MET A 260 -10.25 -5.75 -18.02
CA MET A 260 -10.52 -6.61 -16.87
C MET A 260 -9.59 -6.23 -15.72
N PRO A 261 -10.11 -6.04 -14.49
CA PRO A 261 -9.26 -5.78 -13.34
C PRO A 261 -8.18 -6.85 -13.18
N SER A 262 -6.92 -6.44 -13.06
CA SER A 262 -5.80 -7.36 -12.88
C SER A 262 -4.58 -6.67 -12.28
N ALA A 263 -3.64 -7.44 -11.76
CA ALA A 263 -2.35 -6.94 -11.29
C ALA A 263 -1.23 -7.89 -11.72
N ASP A 264 -0.11 -7.33 -12.19
CA ASP A 264 1.05 -8.12 -12.64
C ASP A 264 1.81 -8.78 -11.49
N PHE A 265 1.84 -8.11 -10.34
CA PHE A 265 2.51 -8.60 -9.13
C PHE A 265 1.46 -8.83 -8.05
N LEU A 266 1.09 -10.09 -7.86
CA LEU A 266 0.33 -10.53 -6.69
C LEU A 266 1.31 -10.79 -5.55
N GLU A 267 0.93 -10.38 -4.34
CA GLU A 267 1.64 -10.78 -3.14
C GLU A 267 1.51 -12.31 -3.05
N LEU A 268 2.63 -13.02 -3.26
CA LEU A 268 2.62 -14.47 -3.23
C LEU A 268 2.17 -14.92 -1.84
N PRO A 269 1.24 -15.90 -1.75
CA PRO A 269 0.94 -16.55 -0.49
C PRO A 269 2.25 -17.04 0.14
N HIS A 270 2.62 -16.49 1.30
CA HIS A 270 3.89 -16.81 1.96
C HIS A 270 4.00 -18.30 2.35
N ALA A 271 2.94 -19.09 2.16
CA ALA A 271 2.88 -20.54 2.31
C ALA A 271 3.75 -21.35 1.32
N GLN A 272 4.46 -20.73 0.37
CA GLN A 272 5.39 -21.43 -0.56
C GLN A 272 6.85 -20.96 -0.47
N LEU A 273 7.17 -19.96 0.36
CA LEU A 273 8.56 -19.77 0.77
C LEU A 273 8.89 -20.81 1.85
N LYS A 274 8.96 -22.09 1.46
CA LYS A 274 10.00 -22.92 2.06
C LYS A 274 11.28 -22.10 1.85
N PRO A 275 12.09 -21.80 2.88
CA PRO A 275 13.41 -21.26 2.61
C PRO A 275 14.01 -22.24 1.61
N LYS A 276 14.27 -21.76 0.39
CA LYS A 276 15.00 -22.55 -0.58
C LYS A 276 16.31 -22.80 0.14
N ALA A 277 16.51 -24.03 0.61
CA ALA A 277 17.76 -24.46 1.20
C ALA A 277 18.77 -24.42 0.04
N THR A 278 19.31 -23.23 -0.19
CA THR A 278 20.39 -22.95 -1.12
C THR A 278 21.17 -21.79 -0.53
N VAL A 279 21.67 -22.01 0.67
CA VAL A 279 23.03 -21.62 1.01
C VAL A 279 23.72 -22.96 1.13
N GLU A 280 24.12 -23.53 -0.01
CA GLU A 280 25.55 -23.61 -0.34
C GLU A 280 26.38 -23.68 0.94
N THR A 281 26.91 -24.87 1.20
CA THR A 281 28.13 -25.07 1.96
C THR A 281 29.25 -24.28 1.27
N LEU A 282 29.22 -22.95 1.38
CA LEU A 282 30.38 -22.11 1.13
C LEU A 282 31.28 -22.37 2.34
N THR A 283 32.21 -23.31 2.13
CA THR A 283 33.44 -23.39 2.88
C THR A 283 33.90 -21.98 3.22
N GLU A 284 33.97 -21.70 4.52
CA GLU A 284 34.38 -20.42 5.10
C GLU A 284 35.55 -19.84 4.30
N ALA A 285 35.27 -18.78 3.54
CA ALA A 285 36.33 -17.98 2.97
C ALA A 285 37.09 -17.36 4.15
N PRO A 286 38.41 -17.54 4.25
CA PRO A 286 39.19 -17.03 5.36
C PRO A 286 38.97 -15.52 5.52
N SER A 287 38.50 -15.09 6.69
CA SER A 287 38.24 -13.69 6.99
C SER A 287 39.47 -12.83 6.68
N SER A 288 39.26 -11.55 6.33
CA SER A 288 40.30 -10.53 6.03
C SER A 288 41.50 -10.53 7.00
N PHE A 289 41.32 -11.04 8.22
CA PHE A 289 42.36 -11.22 9.21
C PHE A 289 43.34 -12.38 8.91
N THR A 290 42.85 -13.53 8.42
CA THR A 290 43.67 -14.73 8.13
C THR A 290 44.50 -14.58 6.85
N MET A 291 43.99 -13.88 5.84
CA MET A 291 44.78 -13.52 4.63
C MET A 291 45.96 -12.60 4.96
N LYS A 292 45.84 -11.72 5.96
CA LYS A 292 46.94 -10.87 6.41
C LYS A 292 48.06 -11.68 7.07
N PHE A 293 47.76 -12.69 7.88
CA PHE A 293 48.79 -13.55 8.50
C PHE A 293 49.56 -14.38 7.47
N ILE A 294 48.88 -14.90 6.45
CA ILE A 294 49.55 -15.66 5.37
C ILE A 294 50.47 -14.72 4.57
N TYR A 295 50.01 -13.50 4.28
CA TYR A 295 50.80 -12.52 3.54
C TYR A 295 52.03 -12.04 4.34
N PHE A 296 51.87 -11.69 5.62
CA PHE A 296 52.99 -11.26 6.48
C PHE A 296 53.94 -12.42 6.83
N GLY A 297 53.42 -13.63 7.04
CA GLY A 297 54.23 -14.83 7.26
C GLY A 297 55.05 -15.21 6.03
N GLY A 298 54.45 -15.12 4.83
CA GLY A 298 55.14 -15.35 3.56
C GLY A 298 56.27 -14.35 3.32
N ILE A 299 56.03 -13.06 3.58
CA ILE A 299 57.07 -12.02 3.44
C ILE A 299 58.20 -12.24 4.45
N ALA A 300 57.91 -12.59 5.70
CA ALA A 300 58.94 -12.89 6.70
C ALA A 300 59.80 -14.10 6.31
N ALA A 301 59.19 -15.15 5.76
CA ALA A 301 59.91 -16.33 5.26
C ALA A 301 60.83 -15.99 4.07
N ILE A 302 60.34 -15.19 3.12
CA ILE A 302 61.14 -14.74 1.98
C ILE A 302 62.31 -13.87 2.45
N LEU A 303 62.07 -12.92 3.37
CA LEU A 303 63.12 -12.08 3.94
C LEU A 303 64.16 -12.92 4.71
N TYR A 304 63.74 -13.97 5.43
CA TYR A 304 64.65 -14.89 6.09
C TYR A 304 65.50 -15.70 5.09
N ILE A 305 64.91 -16.19 4.00
CA ILE A 305 65.62 -16.90 2.93
C ILE A 305 66.63 -15.98 2.24
N VAL A 306 66.24 -14.74 1.92
CA VAL A 306 67.12 -13.74 1.34
C VAL A 306 68.25 -13.38 2.30
N PHE A 307 67.97 -13.16 3.58
CA PHE A 307 68.98 -12.86 4.60
C PHE A 307 69.95 -14.03 4.84
N SER A 308 69.45 -15.26 4.91
CA SER A 308 70.29 -16.46 5.06
C SER A 308 71.17 -16.70 3.83
N SER A 309 70.63 -16.47 2.62
CA SER A 309 71.39 -16.54 1.37
C SER A 309 72.45 -15.44 1.28
N TYR A 310 72.11 -14.23 1.71
CA TYR A 310 73.04 -13.10 1.80
C TYR A 310 74.18 -13.38 2.79
N LYS A 311 73.88 -13.95 3.97
CA LYS A 311 74.88 -14.34 4.97
C LYS A 311 75.82 -15.43 4.43
N LYS A 312 75.28 -16.39 3.65
CA LYS A 312 76.07 -17.44 2.98
C LYS A 312 76.99 -16.89 1.89
N TYR A 313 76.59 -15.82 1.19
CA TYR A 313 77.40 -15.16 0.18
C TYR A 313 78.50 -14.25 0.77
N ARG A 314 78.23 -13.56 1.89
CA ARG A 314 79.18 -12.61 2.50
C ARG A 314 80.18 -13.26 3.47
N TYR A 315 79.90 -14.46 3.97
CA TYR A 315 80.81 -15.25 4.80
C TYR A 315 80.90 -16.70 4.32
N PRO A 316 81.55 -16.97 3.18
CA PRO A 316 81.88 -18.34 2.80
C PRO A 316 82.79 -18.93 3.89
N LYS A 317 82.42 -20.10 4.43
CA LYS A 317 83.26 -20.86 5.36
C LYS A 317 84.65 -20.98 4.74
N LYS A 318 85.67 -20.40 5.38
CA LYS A 318 87.07 -20.65 5.05
C LYS A 318 87.26 -22.17 5.11
N LYS A 319 87.54 -22.80 3.96
CA LYS A 319 88.03 -24.18 3.92
C LYS A 319 89.34 -24.19 4.70
N ALA A 320 89.36 -24.85 5.85
CA ALA A 320 90.60 -25.19 6.53
C ALA A 320 91.32 -26.24 5.67
N MET A 321 92.52 -25.90 5.22
CA MET A 321 93.48 -26.81 4.62
C MET A 321 94.17 -27.64 5.72
N LEU A 322 94.35 -28.93 5.43
CA LEU A 322 95.55 -29.74 5.70
C LEU A 322 95.75 -30.28 7.13
N PRO A 323 96.55 -31.35 7.32
CA PRO A 323 97.55 -31.97 6.42
C PRO A 323 97.07 -33.12 5.54
#